data_AF-A0A9D6IDP3-F1
#
_entry.id   AF-A0A9D6IDP3-F1
#
_cell.length_a   1.000
_cell.length_b   1.000
_cell.length_c   1.000
_cell.angle_alpha   90.00
_cell.angle_beta   90.00
_cell.angle_gamma   90.00
#
_symmetry.space_group_name_H-M   'P 1'
#
loop_
_entity.id
_entity.type
_entity.pdbx_description
1 polymer ?
#
loop_
_entity_poly.entity_id
_entity_poly.type
_entity_poly.pdbx_seq_one_letter_code
_entity_poly.pdbx_strand_id
1 'polypeptide(L)'
;MTDKNENKTAVSVTEMARMVGLSRQRFHQLVKAGVFPQPLYDAETKRPYFDAELQQSCLEVRRRNCGVNGKLILFYARGSRPSAPVKTVKRKPVKRDDNRHADLIEGLKSLGLAAVTVAQVEVAVAELFPGGTAGVAPGELLRAVFLRLQRKN
;
A
#
# COMPACT_ATOMS: atom_id res chain seq x y z
N MET A 1 -3.35 -18.69 14.70
CA MET A 1 -2.12 -19.46 14.95
C MET A 1 -1.75 -20.15 13.65
N THR A 2 -0.65 -19.75 13.04
CA THR A 2 -0.09 -20.44 11.86
C THR A 2 1.41 -20.53 12.09
N ASP A 3 1.79 -21.46 12.97
CA ASP A 3 3.16 -21.89 13.16
C ASP A 3 3.53 -22.81 11.99
N LYS A 4 4.19 -22.23 10.98
CA LYS A 4 4.78 -22.96 9.85
C LYS A 4 6.29 -22.77 9.87
N ASN A 5 6.89 -23.07 11.01
CA ASN A 5 8.28 -22.70 11.29
C ASN A 5 9.12 -23.84 11.87
N GLU A 6 8.81 -25.08 11.48
CA GLU A 6 9.62 -26.23 11.83
C GLU A 6 10.74 -26.39 10.77
N ASN A 7 11.98 -26.11 11.21
CA ASN A 7 13.24 -26.63 10.67
C ASN A 7 13.85 -25.93 9.42
N LYS A 8 13.97 -24.60 9.43
CA LYS A 8 14.85 -23.91 8.46
C LYS A 8 16.27 -23.75 9.01
N THR A 9 17.25 -24.33 8.32
CA THR A 9 18.69 -24.25 8.68
C THR A 9 19.19 -22.81 8.78
N ALA A 10 18.68 -21.93 7.92
CA ALA A 10 18.96 -20.50 7.97
C ALA A 10 17.69 -19.70 7.67
N VAL A 11 17.49 -18.59 8.36
CA VAL A 11 16.39 -17.66 8.15
C VAL A 11 16.88 -16.25 7.87
N SER A 12 16.15 -15.52 7.03
CA SER A 12 16.44 -14.10 6.80
C SER A 12 16.08 -13.24 8.01
N VAL A 13 16.62 -12.02 8.08
CA VAL A 13 16.26 -11.03 9.12
C VAL A 13 14.76 -10.79 9.22
N THR A 14 14.05 -10.76 8.09
CA THR A 14 12.59 -10.52 8.06
C THR A 14 11.84 -11.69 8.68
N GLU A 15 12.31 -12.91 8.45
CA GLU A 15 11.70 -14.12 8.97
C GLU A 15 11.99 -14.29 10.46
N MET A 16 13.24 -14.06 10.89
CA MET A 16 13.61 -14.02 12.31
C MET A 16 12.76 -13.00 13.09
N ALA A 17 12.54 -11.81 12.52
CA ALA A 17 11.68 -10.80 13.14
C ALA A 17 10.23 -11.28 13.34
N ARG A 18 9.69 -12.07 12.38
CA ARG A 18 8.35 -12.67 12.50
C ARG A 18 8.31 -13.73 13.58
N MET A 19 9.33 -14.59 13.66
CA MET A 19 9.43 -15.64 14.68
C MET A 19 9.41 -15.07 16.11
N VAL A 20 10.08 -13.93 16.35
CA VAL A 20 10.04 -13.27 17.67
C VAL A 20 8.82 -12.33 17.88
N GLY A 21 7.91 -12.25 16.91
CA GLY A 21 6.70 -11.43 16.96
C GLY A 21 6.91 -9.91 16.81
N LEU A 22 8.07 -9.48 16.30
CA LEU A 22 8.45 -8.07 16.18
C LEU A 22 8.28 -7.54 14.75
N SER A 23 8.22 -6.22 14.61
CA SER A 23 8.33 -5.62 13.27
C SER A 23 9.79 -5.71 12.83
N ARG A 24 10.04 -5.81 11.53
CA ARG A 24 11.41 -5.82 10.97
C ARG A 24 12.23 -4.64 11.48
N GLN A 25 11.63 -3.45 11.53
CA GLN A 25 12.29 -2.23 12.01
C GLN A 25 12.66 -2.33 13.49
N ARG A 26 11.73 -2.80 14.35
CA ARG A 26 12.01 -2.94 15.78
C ARG A 26 13.08 -3.99 16.05
N PHE A 27 13.04 -5.10 15.33
CA PHE A 27 14.06 -6.14 15.41
C PHE A 27 15.45 -5.58 15.07
N HIS A 28 15.58 -4.84 13.96
CA HIS A 28 16.84 -4.19 13.58
C HIS A 28 17.38 -3.23 14.63
N GLN A 29 16.51 -2.42 15.26
CA GLN A 29 16.91 -1.51 16.33
C GLN A 29 17.49 -2.27 17.53
N LEU A 30 16.88 -3.39 17.88
CA LEU A 30 17.30 -4.22 19.02
C LEU A 30 18.61 -4.97 18.71
N VAL A 31 18.78 -5.48 17.50
CA VAL A 31 20.08 -6.02 17.03
C VAL A 31 21.16 -4.94 17.14
N LYS A 32 20.90 -3.72 16.65
CA LYS A 32 21.85 -2.60 16.75
C LYS A 32 22.15 -2.21 18.19
N ALA A 33 21.19 -2.36 19.10
CA ALA A 33 21.36 -2.12 20.53
C ALA A 33 22.08 -3.27 21.29
N GLY A 34 22.46 -4.35 20.59
CA GLY A 34 23.12 -5.52 21.17
C GLY A 34 22.18 -6.41 21.99
N VAL A 35 20.87 -6.27 21.81
CA VAL A 35 19.86 -7.07 22.51
C VAL A 35 19.75 -8.47 21.90
N PHE A 36 19.66 -8.49 20.57
CA PHE A 36 19.70 -9.70 19.78
C PHE A 36 21.10 -9.86 19.21
N PRO A 37 21.55 -11.11 18.96
CA PRO A 37 22.81 -11.35 18.29
C PRO A 37 22.83 -10.72 16.90
N GLN A 38 24.04 -10.44 16.40
CA GLN A 38 24.21 -9.97 15.02
C GLN A 38 23.99 -11.12 14.03
N PRO A 39 23.40 -10.85 12.86
CA PRO A 39 23.26 -11.86 11.81
C PRO A 39 24.63 -12.24 11.23
N LEU A 40 24.74 -13.48 10.76
CA LEU A 40 25.83 -13.90 9.90
C LEU A 40 25.62 -13.36 8.50
N TYR A 41 26.70 -13.21 7.75
CA TYR A 41 26.66 -12.76 6.37
C TYR A 41 27.10 -13.91 5.47
N ASP A 42 26.30 -14.16 4.45
CA ASP A 42 26.66 -15.09 3.38
C ASP A 42 27.90 -14.54 2.64
N ALA A 43 28.91 -15.39 2.46
CA ALA A 43 30.16 -15.01 1.81
C ALA A 43 29.98 -14.62 0.34
N GLU A 44 29.01 -15.22 -0.36
CA GLU A 44 28.75 -14.95 -1.77
C GLU A 44 27.82 -13.76 -1.95
N THR A 45 26.68 -13.76 -1.25
CA THR A 45 25.62 -12.78 -1.49
C THR A 45 25.69 -11.55 -0.58
N LYS A 46 26.53 -11.59 0.47
CA LYS A 46 26.59 -10.58 1.55
C LYS A 46 25.23 -10.33 2.22
N ARG A 47 24.30 -11.29 2.12
CA ARG A 47 22.97 -11.16 2.72
C ARG A 47 23.03 -11.59 4.19
N PRO A 48 22.39 -10.84 5.11
CA PRO A 48 22.33 -11.22 6.50
C PRO A 48 21.33 -12.37 6.72
N TYR A 49 21.78 -13.41 7.42
CA TYR A 49 20.99 -14.57 7.82
C TYR A 49 21.26 -14.97 9.28
N PHE A 50 20.36 -15.76 9.84
CA PHE A 50 20.49 -16.36 11.16
C PHE A 50 20.49 -17.88 11.00
N ASP A 51 21.55 -18.54 11.44
CA ASP A 51 21.64 -20.00 11.53
C ASP A 51 20.78 -20.54 12.69
N ALA A 52 20.76 -21.86 12.85
CA ALA A 52 19.94 -22.50 13.88
C ALA A 52 20.30 -22.05 15.32
N GLU A 53 21.58 -21.83 15.61
CA GLU A 53 22.05 -21.44 16.94
C GLU A 53 21.66 -19.99 17.28
N LEU A 54 21.81 -19.07 16.34
CA LEU A 54 21.42 -17.68 16.53
C LEU A 54 19.91 -17.53 16.56
N GLN A 55 19.17 -18.35 15.79
CA GLN A 55 17.71 -18.43 15.88
C GLN A 55 17.28 -18.80 17.30
N GLN A 56 17.86 -19.85 17.88
CA GLN A 56 17.56 -20.29 19.24
C GLN A 56 17.88 -19.19 20.26
N SER A 57 19.02 -18.53 20.11
CA SER A 57 19.42 -17.40 20.97
C SER A 57 18.41 -16.25 20.91
N CYS A 58 17.91 -15.91 19.72
CA CYS A 58 16.89 -14.88 19.57
C CYS A 58 15.55 -15.27 20.23
N LEU A 59 15.15 -16.54 20.12
CA LEU A 59 13.95 -17.05 20.77
C LEU A 59 14.09 -17.04 22.29
N GLU A 60 15.26 -17.36 22.84
CA GLU A 60 15.55 -17.28 24.27
C GLU A 60 15.51 -15.84 24.79
N VAL A 61 16.05 -14.86 24.05
CA VAL A 61 15.92 -13.43 24.39
C VAL A 61 14.45 -13.04 24.50
N ARG A 62 13.62 -13.50 23.55
CA ARG A 62 12.18 -13.24 23.55
C ARG A 62 11.46 -13.90 24.73
N ARG A 63 11.87 -15.12 25.10
CA ARG A 63 11.31 -15.90 26.22
C ARG A 63 11.69 -15.31 27.58
N ARG A 64 12.96 -14.94 27.76
CA ARG A 64 13.51 -14.46 29.04
C ARG A 64 13.31 -12.96 29.26
N ASN A 65 12.90 -12.22 28.24
CA ASN A 65 12.85 -10.76 28.27
C ASN A 65 14.23 -10.14 28.65
N CYS A 66 15.32 -10.82 28.31
CA CYS A 66 16.68 -10.41 28.62
C CYS A 66 17.53 -10.54 27.35
N GLY A 67 18.16 -9.44 26.93
CA GLY A 67 19.05 -9.43 25.77
C GLY A 67 20.33 -10.22 26.04
N VAL A 68 21.05 -10.56 24.96
CA VAL A 68 22.39 -11.19 25.06
C VAL A 68 23.41 -10.29 25.77
N ASN A 69 23.12 -9.00 25.84
CA ASN A 69 23.86 -8.00 26.61
C ASN A 69 23.46 -7.90 28.10
N GLY A 70 22.58 -8.78 28.60
CA GLY A 70 22.10 -8.77 29.99
C GLY A 70 21.06 -7.69 30.30
N LYS A 71 20.62 -6.90 29.32
CA LYS A 71 19.61 -5.86 29.54
C LYS A 71 18.20 -6.43 29.50
N LEU A 72 17.39 -6.09 30.50
CA LEU A 72 15.98 -6.43 30.53
C LEU A 72 15.18 -5.64 29.50
N ILE A 73 14.27 -6.32 28.80
CA ILE A 73 13.47 -5.75 27.71
C ILE A 73 12.03 -6.22 27.81
N LEU A 74 11.15 -5.24 28.00
CA LEU A 74 9.71 -5.47 28.01
C LEU A 74 9.20 -5.50 26.56
N PHE A 75 8.94 -6.70 26.08
CA PHE A 75 8.27 -6.91 24.79
C PHE A 75 6.74 -6.85 24.97
N TYR A 76 6.20 -5.63 24.99
CA TYR A 76 4.75 -5.41 25.09
C TYR A 76 3.98 -6.16 23.99
N ALA A 77 2.86 -6.79 24.37
CA ALA A 77 1.96 -7.41 23.42
C ALA A 77 1.47 -6.38 22.39
N ARG A 78 1.39 -6.78 21.12
CA ARG A 78 0.71 -5.97 20.10
C ARG A 78 -0.78 -5.97 20.42
N GLY A 79 -1.23 -4.96 21.16
CA GLY A 79 -2.64 -4.82 21.54
C GLY A 79 -2.92 -3.89 22.72
N SER A 80 -1.92 -3.51 23.54
CA SER A 80 -2.18 -2.63 24.70
C SER A 80 -2.17 -1.14 24.40
N ARG A 81 -1.82 -0.73 23.17
CA ARG A 81 -2.09 0.65 22.75
C ARG A 81 -3.52 0.68 22.24
N PRO A 82 -4.44 1.45 22.84
CA PRO A 82 -5.69 1.74 22.15
C PRO A 82 -5.31 2.22 20.76
N SER A 83 -5.85 1.57 19.73
CA SER A 83 -5.70 2.05 18.37
C SER A 83 -6.23 3.48 18.38
N ALA A 84 -5.34 4.47 18.48
CA ALA A 84 -5.70 5.81 18.07
C ALA A 84 -6.26 5.62 16.66
N PRO A 85 -7.51 6.06 16.38
CA PRO A 85 -8.06 5.90 15.05
C PRO A 85 -7.01 6.47 14.11
N VAL A 86 -6.50 5.62 13.22
CA VAL A 86 -5.64 6.07 12.13
C VAL A 86 -6.46 7.15 11.48
N LYS A 87 -6.05 8.42 11.68
CA LYS A 87 -6.62 9.53 10.94
C LYS A 87 -6.25 9.21 9.51
N THR A 88 -7.16 8.53 8.81
CA THR A 88 -7.17 8.51 7.36
C THR A 88 -7.06 9.96 7.00
N VAL A 89 -5.90 10.36 6.49
CA VAL A 89 -5.73 11.68 5.90
C VAL A 89 -6.76 11.67 4.80
N LYS A 90 -7.93 12.27 5.06
CA LYS A 90 -8.94 12.51 4.05
C LYS A 90 -8.17 13.31 3.02
N ARG A 91 -7.89 12.68 1.86
CA ARG A 91 -7.36 13.38 0.71
C ARG A 91 -8.25 14.62 0.57
N LYS A 92 -7.64 15.80 0.62
CA LYS A 92 -8.38 17.05 0.37
C LYS A 92 -9.20 16.80 -0.90
N PRO A 93 -10.53 16.98 -0.89
CA PRO A 93 -11.27 16.92 -2.14
C PRO A 93 -10.60 17.95 -3.05
N VAL A 94 -10.01 17.46 -4.14
CA VAL A 94 -9.61 18.32 -5.24
C VAL A 94 -10.85 19.10 -5.56
N LYS A 95 -10.77 20.44 -5.50
CA LYS A 95 -11.88 21.29 -5.91
C LYS A 95 -12.23 20.83 -7.32
N ARG A 96 -13.38 20.17 -7.47
CA ARG A 96 -13.96 19.95 -8.78
C ARG A 96 -14.29 21.35 -9.24
N ASP A 97 -13.48 21.87 -10.16
CA ASP A 97 -13.94 22.96 -10.99
C ASP A 97 -15.30 22.52 -11.52
N ASP A 98 -16.27 23.43 -11.44
CA ASP A 98 -17.70 23.25 -11.75
C ASP A 98 -17.93 23.03 -13.25
N ASN A 99 -16.99 22.33 -13.90
CA ASN A 99 -17.01 22.01 -15.29
C ASN A 99 -17.96 20.83 -15.45
N ARG A 100 -19.23 21.16 -15.75
CA ARG A 100 -20.37 20.23 -15.90
C ARG A 100 -20.11 19.05 -16.85
N HIS A 101 -19.00 19.08 -17.59
CA HIS A 101 -18.58 18.07 -18.54
C HIS A 101 -17.24 17.39 -18.20
N ALA A 102 -16.65 17.61 -17.01
CA ALA A 102 -15.35 17.03 -16.62
C ALA A 102 -15.37 15.49 -16.64
N ASP A 103 -16.39 14.87 -16.03
CA ASP A 103 -16.54 13.41 -16.00
C ASP A 103 -16.76 12.84 -17.41
N LEU A 104 -17.41 13.61 -18.30
CA LEU A 104 -17.66 13.24 -19.69
C LEU A 104 -16.35 13.30 -20.52
N ILE A 105 -15.56 14.36 -20.34
CA ILE A 105 -14.26 14.53 -21.00
C ILE A 105 -13.28 13.43 -20.56
N GLU A 106 -13.27 13.09 -19.27
CA GLU A 106 -12.46 11.98 -18.76
C GLU A 106 -12.87 10.65 -19.41
N GLY A 107 -14.18 10.36 -19.47
CA GLY A 107 -14.69 9.17 -20.16
C GLY A 107 -14.32 9.11 -21.64
N LEU A 108 -14.37 10.23 -22.37
CA LEU A 108 -14.02 10.27 -23.80
C LEU A 108 -12.52 10.05 -24.03
N LYS A 109 -11.67 10.56 -23.14
CA LYS A 109 -10.22 10.29 -23.17
C LYS A 109 -9.92 8.83 -22.93
N SER A 110 -10.59 8.20 -21.96
CA SER A 110 -10.44 6.77 -21.68
C SER A 110 -10.90 5.88 -22.85
N LEU A 111 -11.81 6.36 -23.69
CA LEU A 111 -12.28 5.66 -24.89
C LEU A 111 -11.41 5.89 -26.14
N GLY A 112 -10.30 6.65 -26.02
CA GLY A 112 -9.30 6.80 -27.08
C GLY A 112 -9.31 8.14 -27.82
N LEU A 113 -10.17 9.10 -27.45
CA LEU A 113 -10.15 10.45 -28.01
C LEU A 113 -9.29 11.36 -27.12
N ALA A 114 -7.97 11.30 -27.28
CA ALA A 114 -7.01 12.02 -26.43
C ALA A 114 -7.02 13.55 -26.60
N ALA A 115 -7.50 14.06 -27.75
CA ALA A 115 -7.48 15.48 -28.12
C ALA A 115 -8.84 16.20 -27.98
N VAL A 116 -9.75 15.71 -27.12
CA VAL A 116 -11.07 16.32 -26.95
C VAL A 116 -11.00 17.58 -26.09
N THR A 117 -11.49 18.69 -26.64
CA THR A 117 -11.62 19.97 -25.94
C THR A 117 -13.02 20.18 -25.38
N VAL A 118 -13.13 21.02 -24.34
CA VAL A 118 -14.42 21.31 -23.66
C VAL A 118 -15.46 21.86 -24.66
N ALA A 119 -15.04 22.78 -25.53
CA ALA A 119 -15.92 23.40 -26.53
C ALA A 119 -16.51 22.38 -27.52
N GLN A 120 -15.74 21.36 -27.92
CA GLN A 120 -16.24 20.30 -28.81
C GLN A 120 -17.30 19.43 -28.14
N VAL A 121 -17.15 19.20 -26.84
CA VAL A 121 -18.14 18.45 -26.04
C VAL A 121 -19.42 19.26 -25.88
N GLU A 122 -19.31 20.55 -25.57
CA GLU A 122 -20.48 21.43 -25.42
C GLU A 122 -21.30 21.53 -26.73
N VAL A 123 -20.62 21.70 -27.86
CA VAL A 123 -21.29 21.71 -29.18
C VAL A 123 -21.95 20.37 -29.47
N ALA A 124 -21.27 19.25 -29.21
CA ALA A 124 -21.85 17.92 -29.44
C ALA A 124 -23.05 17.63 -28.53
N VAL A 125 -23.00 18.06 -27.27
CA VAL A 125 -24.11 17.90 -26.32
C VAL A 125 -25.30 18.79 -26.71
N ALA A 126 -25.06 20.03 -27.14
CA ALA A 126 -26.11 20.93 -27.61
C ALA A 126 -26.78 20.43 -28.91
N GLU A 127 -26.02 19.84 -29.83
CA GLU A 127 -26.55 19.22 -31.05
C GLU A 127 -27.38 17.96 -30.77
N LEU A 128 -26.91 17.09 -29.87
CA LEU A 128 -27.55 15.80 -29.59
C LEU A 128 -28.70 15.89 -28.59
N PHE A 129 -28.64 16.83 -27.65
CA PHE A 129 -29.59 16.98 -26.56
C PHE A 129 -30.02 18.45 -26.40
N PRO A 130 -30.78 19.02 -27.36
CA PRO A 130 -31.23 20.42 -27.31
C PRO A 130 -32.18 20.72 -26.14
N GLY A 131 -32.83 19.70 -25.57
CA GLY A 131 -33.66 19.79 -24.36
C GLY A 131 -32.90 19.60 -23.05
N GLY A 132 -31.57 19.48 -23.09
CA GLY A 132 -30.73 19.19 -21.94
C GLY A 132 -30.54 17.69 -21.68
N THR A 133 -29.67 17.37 -20.73
CA THR A 133 -29.24 16.00 -20.40
C THR A 133 -29.99 15.39 -19.21
N ALA A 134 -31.06 16.05 -18.75
CA ALA A 134 -31.84 15.63 -17.61
C ALA A 134 -32.62 14.34 -17.91
N GLY A 135 -32.20 13.23 -17.30
CA GLY A 135 -32.83 11.91 -17.45
C GLY A 135 -32.10 10.94 -18.35
N VAL A 136 -30.99 11.35 -19.00
CA VAL A 136 -30.17 10.45 -19.82
C VAL A 136 -29.13 9.76 -18.94
N ALA A 137 -29.01 8.43 -19.08
CA ALA A 137 -28.01 7.68 -18.35
C ALA A 137 -26.59 8.14 -18.75
N PRO A 138 -25.64 8.31 -17.80
CA PRO A 138 -24.29 8.80 -18.10
C PRO A 138 -23.55 8.00 -19.18
N GLY A 139 -23.75 6.67 -19.21
CA GLY A 139 -23.14 5.79 -20.21
C GLY A 139 -23.72 5.97 -21.62
N GLU A 140 -25.00 6.30 -21.72
CA GLU A 140 -25.66 6.58 -23.01
C GLU A 140 -25.24 7.94 -23.57
N LEU A 141 -25.18 8.94 -22.69
CA LEU A 141 -24.64 10.26 -23.00
C LEU A 141 -23.20 10.17 -23.53
N LEU A 142 -22.34 9.43 -22.82
CA LEU A 142 -20.94 9.25 -23.19
C LEU A 142 -20.80 8.58 -24.56
N ARG A 143 -21.58 7.52 -24.82
CA ARG A 143 -21.56 6.79 -26.09
C ARG A 143 -22.05 7.65 -27.26
N ALA A 144 -23.14 8.40 -27.07
CA ALA A 144 -23.70 9.25 -28.12
C ALA A 144 -22.73 10.37 -28.52
N VAL A 145 -22.11 11.03 -27.54
CA VAL A 145 -21.10 12.08 -27.78
C VAL A 145 -19.84 11.50 -28.43
N PHE A 146 -19.36 10.33 -27.97
CA PHE A 146 -18.22 9.65 -28.56
C PHE A 146 -18.42 9.35 -30.05
N LEU A 147 -19.56 8.73 -30.41
CA LEU A 147 -19.88 8.40 -31.80
C LEU A 147 -20.00 9.64 -32.69
N ARG A 148 -20.51 10.75 -32.14
CA ARG A 148 -20.63 12.01 -32.88
C ARG A 148 -19.28 12.64 -33.16
N LEU A 149 -18.39 12.65 -32.17
CA LEU A 149 -17.03 13.17 -32.31
C LEU A 149 -16.16 12.29 -33.21
N GLN A 150 -16.33 10.96 -33.16
CA GLN A 150 -15.63 10.03 -34.04
C GLN A 150 -16.02 10.19 -35.52
N ARG A 151 -17.25 10.63 -35.81
CA ARG A 151 -17.70 10.90 -37.19
C ARG A 151 -17.25 12.25 -37.75
N LYS A 152 -16.82 13.18 -36.88
CA LYS A 152 -16.38 14.54 -37.24
C LYS A 152 -14.86 14.67 -37.37
N ASN A 153 -14.10 13.71 -36.83
CA ASN A 153 -12.66 13.52 -37.07
C ASN A 153 -12.42 12.55 -38.24
#